data_AF-A0A7Z9RXB3-F1
#
_entry.id   AF-A0A7Z9RXB3-F1
#
_cell.length_a   1.000
_cell.length_b   1.000
_cell.length_c   1.000
_cell.angle_alpha   90.00
_cell.angle_beta   90.00
_cell.angle_gamma   90.00
#
_symmetry.space_group_name_H-M   'P 1'
#
loop_
_entity.id
_entity.type
_entity.pdbx_description
1 polymer ?
#
loop_
_entity_poly.entity_id
_entity_poly.type
_entity_poly.pdbx_seq_one_letter_code
_entity_poly.pdbx_strand_id
1 'polypeptide(L)'
;MLDVDIEDQLVLKTGGKLQLTSLMQKRIVELKRGARPLVEIESNDLQEIVIQEILQEKIVLAELEVAETSFLSDARKLSGDGDKDEEKEVYGSDLKKVKEARIKELSQFLNPTNE
;
A
#
# COMPACT_ATOMS: atom_id res chain seq x y z
N MET A 1 -5.69 -8.95 -26.68
CA MET A 1 -6.68 -8.23 -25.86
C MET A 1 -7.47 -9.31 -25.17
N LEU A 2 -7.57 -9.28 -23.83
CA LEU A 2 -8.40 -10.25 -23.12
C LEU A 2 -9.86 -9.98 -23.47
N ASP A 3 -10.65 -11.04 -23.62
CA ASP A 3 -12.09 -10.89 -23.79
C ASP A 3 -12.64 -10.19 -22.55
N VAL A 4 -13.50 -9.19 -22.77
CA VAL A 4 -14.04 -8.34 -21.69
C VAL A 4 -14.76 -9.19 -20.64
N ASP A 5 -15.48 -10.22 -21.06
CA ASP A 5 -16.19 -11.15 -20.18
C ASP A 5 -15.24 -11.97 -19.28
N ILE A 6 -14.02 -12.25 -19.75
CA ILE A 6 -13.00 -12.94 -18.97
C ILE A 6 -12.36 -11.98 -17.97
N GLU A 7 -12.09 -10.74 -18.37
CA GLU A 7 -11.59 -9.72 -17.44
C GLU A 7 -12.56 -9.50 -16.28
N ASP A 8 -13.85 -9.35 -16.57
CA ASP A 8 -14.86 -9.11 -15.54
C ASP A 8 -14.97 -10.30 -14.56
N GLN A 9 -14.87 -11.54 -15.06
CA GLN A 9 -14.82 -12.73 -14.21
C GLN A 9 -13.57 -12.77 -13.32
N LEU A 10 -12.41 -12.42 -13.86
CA LEU A 10 -11.16 -12.37 -13.10
C LEU A 10 -11.23 -11.31 -12.00
N VAL A 11 -11.77 -10.13 -12.31
CA VAL A 11 -11.96 -9.03 -11.36
C VAL A 11 -12.91 -9.45 -10.23
N LEU A 12 -14.01 -10.11 -10.56
CA LEU A 12 -14.96 -10.62 -9.57
C LEU A 12 -14.33 -11.66 -8.64
N LYS A 13 -13.51 -12.57 -9.18
CA LYS A 13 -12.80 -13.62 -8.41
C LYS A 13 -11.69 -13.06 -7.52
N THR A 14 -11.01 -12.00 -7.95
CA THR A 14 -9.86 -11.42 -7.21
C THR A 14 -10.23 -10.28 -6.26
N GLY A 15 -11.45 -9.74 -6.37
CA GLY A 15 -11.96 -8.66 -5.51
C GLY A 15 -11.74 -7.24 -6.06
N GLY A 16 -11.16 -7.08 -7.25
CA GLY A 16 -10.98 -5.77 -7.88
C GLY A 16 -9.83 -5.71 -8.89
N LYS A 17 -9.78 -4.65 -9.72
CA LYS A 17 -8.76 -4.49 -10.77
C LYS A 17 -7.33 -4.35 -10.24
N LEU A 18 -7.15 -3.63 -9.13
CA LEU A 18 -5.84 -3.46 -8.49
C LEU A 18 -5.33 -4.77 -7.90
N GLN A 19 -6.23 -5.52 -7.27
CA GLN A 19 -5.96 -6.84 -6.70
C GLN A 19 -5.61 -7.85 -7.79
N LEU A 20 -6.36 -7.88 -8.90
CA LEU A 20 -6.04 -8.66 -10.08
C LEU A 20 -4.64 -8.35 -10.60
N THR A 21 -4.33 -7.07 -10.77
CA THR A 21 -3.02 -6.62 -11.28
C THR A 21 -1.89 -7.07 -10.36
N SER A 22 -2.04 -6.88 -9.04
CA SER A 22 -1.06 -7.34 -8.05
C SER A 22 -0.89 -8.86 -8.06
N LEU A 23 -1.98 -9.62 -8.08
CA LEU A 23 -1.94 -11.08 -8.10
C LEU A 23 -1.25 -11.58 -9.38
N MET A 24 -1.60 -11.01 -10.53
CA MET A 24 -0.97 -11.37 -11.80
C MET A 24 0.54 -11.08 -11.79
N GLN A 25 0.94 -9.89 -11.34
CA GLN A 25 2.35 -9.50 -11.27
C GLN A 25 3.13 -10.44 -10.34
N LYS A 26 2.61 -10.70 -9.13
CA LYS A 26 3.23 -11.59 -8.16
C LYS A 26 3.42 -12.99 -8.75
N ARG A 27 2.37 -13.55 -9.35
CA ARG A 27 2.42 -14.90 -9.90
C ARG A 27 3.35 -15.03 -11.10
N ILE A 28 3.35 -14.05 -12.01
CA ILE A 28 4.30 -14.02 -13.14
C ILE A 28 5.75 -14.05 -12.64
N VAL A 29 6.06 -13.31 -11.55
CA VAL A 29 7.40 -13.32 -10.95
C VAL A 29 7.75 -14.68 -10.38
N GLU A 30 6.83 -15.37 -9.71
CA GLU A 30 7.03 -16.73 -9.21
C GLU A 30 7.32 -17.73 -10.34
N LEU A 31 6.52 -17.69 -11.42
CA LEU A 31 6.75 -18.54 -12.58
C LEU A 31 8.11 -18.26 -13.24
N LYS A 32 8.49 -16.97 -13.37
CA LYS A 32 9.83 -16.59 -13.86
C LYS A 32 10.97 -17.08 -12.96
N ARG A 33 10.73 -17.26 -11.66
CA ARG A 33 11.69 -17.83 -10.70
C ARG A 33 11.76 -19.36 -10.76
N GLY A 34 10.98 -20.00 -11.63
CA GLY A 34 10.97 -21.45 -11.81
C GLY A 34 9.89 -22.18 -10.99
N ALA A 35 8.90 -21.47 -10.45
CA ALA A 35 7.72 -22.11 -9.89
C ALA A 35 6.98 -22.91 -10.98
N ARG A 36 6.41 -24.05 -10.60
CA ARG A 36 5.63 -24.87 -11.54
C ARG A 36 4.23 -24.26 -11.73
N PRO A 37 3.69 -24.25 -12.95
CA PRO A 37 2.28 -24.01 -13.19
C PRO A 37 1.40 -24.98 -12.37
N LEU A 38 0.30 -24.49 -11.82
CA LEU A 38 -0.69 -25.26 -11.06
C LEU A 38 -1.79 -25.85 -11.95
N VAL A 39 -1.78 -25.50 -13.23
CA VAL A 39 -2.71 -25.96 -14.25
C VAL A 39 -1.89 -26.57 -15.38
N GLU A 40 -2.36 -27.70 -15.91
CA GLU A 40 -1.79 -28.32 -17.11
C GLU A 40 -2.30 -27.59 -18.35
N ILE A 41 -1.41 -26.84 -19.00
CA ILE A 41 -1.70 -26.07 -20.21
C ILE A 41 -0.56 -26.25 -21.22
N GLU A 42 -0.91 -26.40 -22.49
CA GLU A 42 0.01 -26.52 -23.62
C GLU A 42 0.50 -25.15 -24.13
N SER A 43 0.63 -24.17 -23.24
CA SER A 43 1.10 -22.81 -23.56
C SER A 43 2.30 -22.45 -22.70
N ASN A 44 3.26 -21.76 -23.31
CA ASN A 44 4.42 -21.21 -22.61
C ASN A 44 4.21 -19.75 -22.22
N ASP A 45 3.05 -19.15 -22.54
CA ASP A 45 2.75 -17.78 -22.14
C ASP A 45 2.40 -17.74 -20.66
N LEU A 46 3.25 -17.04 -19.90
CA LEU A 46 3.07 -16.84 -18.47
C LEU A 46 1.75 -16.12 -18.16
N GLN A 47 1.31 -15.18 -18.99
CA GLN A 47 0.07 -14.46 -18.73
C GLN A 47 -1.13 -15.39 -18.83
N GLU A 48 -1.15 -16.23 -19.86
CA GLU A 48 -2.22 -17.21 -20.09
C GLU A 48 -2.29 -18.25 -18.96
N ILE A 49 -1.13 -18.76 -18.51
CA ILE A 49 -1.04 -19.68 -17.37
C ILE A 49 -1.66 -19.03 -16.12
N VAL A 50 -1.28 -17.79 -15.80
CA VAL A 50 -1.79 -17.10 -14.61
C VAL A 50 -3.30 -16.85 -14.69
N ILE A 51 -3.80 -16.44 -15.85
CA ILE A 51 -5.25 -16.25 -16.06
C ILE A 51 -6.00 -17.54 -15.76
N GLN A 52 -5.51 -18.66 -16.28
CA GLN A 52 -6.14 -19.97 -16.12
C GLN A 52 -6.05 -20.48 -14.68
N GLU A 53 -4.94 -20.23 -13.99
CA GLU A 53 -4.82 -20.49 -12.55
C GLU A 53 -5.85 -19.71 -11.72
N ILE A 54 -6.12 -18.44 -12.06
CA ILE A 54 -7.15 -17.63 -11.38
C ILE A 54 -8.56 -18.12 -11.71
N LEU A 55 -8.85 -18.41 -12.99
CA LEU A 55 -10.16 -18.90 -13.42
C LEU A 55 -10.54 -20.22 -12.74
N GLN A 56 -9.57 -21.13 -12.60
CA GLN A 56 -9.71 -22.42 -11.93
C GLN A 56 -9.54 -22.35 -10.40
N GLU A 57 -9.46 -21.14 -9.84
CA GLU A 57 -9.36 -20.90 -8.39
C GLU A 57 -8.17 -21.62 -7.72
N LYS A 58 -7.08 -21.83 -8.46
CA LYS A 58 -5.84 -22.43 -7.95
C LYS A 58 -4.98 -21.44 -7.20
N ILE A 59 -5.10 -20.15 -7.53
CA ILE A 59 -4.42 -19.05 -6.86
C ILE A 59 -5.44 -18.01 -6.40
N VAL A 60 -5.25 -17.49 -5.20
CA VAL A 60 -6.05 -16.41 -4.60
C VAL A 60 -5.14 -15.47 -3.82
N LEU A 61 -5.59 -14.25 -3.58
CA LEU A 61 -4.94 -13.40 -2.58
C LEU A 61 -5.23 -13.98 -1.20
N ALA A 62 -4.17 -14.16 -0.40
CA ALA A 62 -4.33 -14.56 0.99
C ALA A 62 -5.02 -13.45 1.80
N GLU A 63 -5.68 -13.82 2.89
CA GLU A 63 -6.13 -12.85 3.88
C GLU A 63 -4.91 -12.10 4.42
N LEU A 64 -5.03 -10.77 4.54
CA LEU A 64 -3.97 -9.96 5.13
C LEU A 64 -3.73 -10.44 6.56
N GLU A 65 -2.54 -10.95 6.83
CA GLU A 65 -2.14 -11.26 8.20
C GLU A 65 -2.11 -9.97 9.03
N VAL A 66 -2.33 -10.08 10.34
CA VAL A 66 -2.41 -8.94 11.26
C VAL A 66 -1.17 -8.04 11.19
N ALA A 67 0.01 -8.59 10.89
CA ALA A 67 1.22 -7.81 10.69
C ALA A 67 1.16 -6.85 9.49
N GLU A 68 0.44 -7.20 8.42
CA GLU A 68 0.28 -6.40 7.20
C GLU A 68 -0.81 -5.32 7.31
N THR A 69 -1.67 -5.38 8.33
CA THR A 69 -2.69 -4.35 8.59
C THR A 69 -2.05 -2.99 8.91
N SER A 70 -0.89 -2.99 9.55
CA SER A 70 -0.09 -1.80 9.81
C SER A 70 0.30 -1.09 8.51
N PHE A 71 0.77 -1.83 7.51
CA PHE A 71 1.13 -1.31 6.18
C PHE A 71 -0.04 -0.66 5.45
N LEU A 72 -1.23 -1.27 5.52
CA LEU A 72 -2.42 -0.70 4.86
C LEU A 72 -2.87 0.59 5.56
N SER A 73 -2.78 0.63 6.90
CA SER A 73 -3.07 1.83 7.69
C SER A 73 -2.07 2.95 7.39
N ASP A 74 -0.79 2.63 7.24
CA ASP A 74 0.27 3.58 6.90
C ASP A 74 0.09 4.12 5.48
N ALA A 75 -0.25 3.25 4.52
CA ALA A 75 -0.55 3.65 3.16
C ALA A 75 -1.78 4.56 3.06
N ARG A 76 -2.84 4.29 3.85
CA ARG A 76 -4.01 5.17 3.95
C ARG A 76 -3.71 6.52 4.59
N LYS A 77 -2.84 6.55 5.61
CA LYS A 77 -2.33 7.81 6.19
C LYS A 77 -1.57 8.64 5.15
N LEU A 78 -0.79 7.98 4.30
CA LEU A 78 -0.05 8.62 3.20
C LEU A 78 -0.95 9.09 2.05
N SER A 79 -2.02 8.36 1.73
CA SER A 79 -2.93 8.69 0.63
C SER A 79 -3.90 9.83 0.95
N GLY A 80 -3.87 10.38 2.18
CA GLY A 80 -4.66 11.55 2.58
C GLY A 80 -6.17 11.30 2.71
N ASP A 81 -6.59 10.05 2.61
CA ASP A 81 -7.99 9.59 2.65
C ASP A 81 -8.31 8.85 3.97
N GLY A 82 -7.40 8.91 4.94
CA GLY A 82 -7.63 8.45 6.31
C GLY A 82 -8.55 9.41 7.07
N ASP A 83 -9.42 8.85 7.91
CA ASP A 83 -10.38 9.52 8.79
C ASP A 83 -9.92 10.91 9.26
N LYS A 84 -10.83 11.89 9.20
CA LYS A 84 -10.60 13.30 9.57
C LYS A 84 -10.30 13.51 11.07
N ASP A 85 -10.23 12.44 11.85
CA ASP A 85 -10.20 12.50 13.31
C ASP A 85 -8.83 12.22 13.92
N GLU A 86 -7.79 11.94 13.13
CA GLU A 86 -6.42 11.91 13.66
C GLU A 86 -5.79 13.30 13.61
N GLU A 87 -5.57 13.89 14.80
CA GLU A 87 -4.74 15.07 15.00
C GLU A 87 -3.41 14.87 14.26
N LYS A 88 -3.25 15.57 13.14
CA LYS A 88 -1.95 15.68 12.48
C LYS A 88 -1.01 16.28 13.51
N GLU A 89 -0.13 15.47 14.10
CA GLU A 89 1.07 15.98 14.73
C GLU A 89 1.91 16.63 13.63
N VAL A 90 1.61 17.91 13.37
CA VAL A 90 2.29 18.72 12.38
C VAL A 90 3.73 18.85 12.85
N TYR A 91 4.64 18.15 12.16
CA TYR A 91 6.07 18.30 12.34
C TYR A 91 6.43 19.79 12.20
N GLY A 92 6.70 20.44 13.33
CA GLY A 92 6.75 21.90 13.42
C GLY A 92 6.18 22.48 14.72
N SER A 93 5.40 21.71 15.48
CA SER A 93 5.00 22.06 16.86
C SER A 93 6.24 22.30 17.73
N ASP A 94 7.26 21.45 17.61
CA ASP A 94 8.54 21.61 18.31
C ASP A 94 9.33 22.82 17.81
N LEU A 95 9.30 23.13 16.51
CA LEU A 95 9.99 24.30 15.98
C LEU A 95 9.37 25.61 16.49
N LYS A 96 8.05 25.64 16.69
CA LYS A 96 7.35 26.79 17.28
C LYS A 96 7.71 26.96 18.76
N LYS A 97 7.72 25.88 19.54
CA LYS A 97 8.16 25.87 20.95
C LYS A 97 9.61 26.34 21.09
N VAL A 98 10.50 25.85 20.24
CA VAL A 98 11.93 26.23 20.23
C VAL A 98 12.10 27.71 19.88
N LYS A 99 11.35 28.24 18.92
CA LYS A 99 11.39 29.67 18.57
C LYS A 99 10.86 30.56 19.70
N GLU A 100 9.74 30.19 20.33
CA GLU A 100 9.20 30.94 21.47
C GLU A 100 10.15 30.95 22.66
N ALA A 101 10.77 29.81 22.99
CA ALA A 101 11.77 29.73 24.04
C ALA A 101 12.97 30.65 23.77
N ARG A 102 13.46 30.67 22.52
CA ARG A 102 14.60 31.50 22.13
C ARG A 102 14.28 32.99 22.12
N ILE A 103 13.06 33.36 21.73
CA ILE A 103 12.56 34.74 21.80
C ILE A 103 12.45 35.20 23.26
N LYS A 104 11.94 34.34 24.15
CA LYS A 104 11.82 34.63 25.58
C LYS A 104 13.18 34.84 26.24
N GLU A 105 14.16 33.99 25.93
CA GLU A 105 15.54 34.11 26.42
C GLU A 105 16.19 35.41 25.92
N LEU A 106 16.08 35.71 24.62
CA LEU A 106 16.58 36.98 24.05
C LEU A 106 15.92 38.21 24.68
N SER A 107 14.62 38.14 24.97
CA SER A 107 13.89 39.21 25.65
C SER A 107 14.38 39.43 27.09
N GLN A 108 14.76 38.37 27.81
CA GLN A 108 15.35 38.47 29.15
C GLN A 108 16.77 39.07 29.13
N PHE A 109 17.56 38.77 28.09
CA PHE A 109 18.88 39.37 27.91
C PHE A 109 18.84 40.85 27.52
N LEU A 110 17.85 41.27 26.73
CA LEU A 110 17.72 42.65 26.23
C LEU A 110 17.04 43.61 27.23
N ASN A 111 16.20 43.09 28.12
CA ASN A 111 15.67 43.84 29.26
C ASN A 111 16.21 43.25 30.57
N PRO A 112 17.51 43.44 30.90
CA PRO A 112 17.92 43.23 32.28
C PRO A 112 17.07 44.19 33.10
N THR A 113 16.28 43.67 34.04
CA THR A 113 15.61 44.49 35.03
C THR A 113 16.68 45.35 35.68
N ASN A 114 16.69 46.64 35.36
CA ASN A 114 17.40 47.63 36.15
C ASN A 114 16.81 47.51 37.56
N GLU A 115 17.62 47.04 38.50
CA GLU A 115 17.41 47.29 39.93
C GLU A 115 17.29 48.80 40.19
#